data_AF-A0AAW2L377-F1
#
_entry.id   AF-A0AAW2L377-F1
#
_cell.length_a   1.000
_cell.length_b   1.000
_cell.length_c   1.000
_cell.angle_alpha   90.00
_cell.angle_beta   90.00
_cell.angle_gamma   90.00
#
_symmetry.space_group_name_H-M   'P 1'
#
loop_
_entity.id
_entity.type
_entity.pdbx_description
1 polymer ?
#
loop_
_entity_poly.entity_id
_entity_poly.type
_entity_poly.pdbx_seq_one_letter_code
_entity_poly.pdbx_strand_id
1 'polypeptide(L)'
;MCISSEYMFLTMVISGLSNPKRLIDVYLEPLIEELQNLWHVGVLTRDSVKDETFRMRVALIWTLNDLPAYGMAFGWSSAGVMRCPVCMKDHILSANR
;
A
#
# COMPACT_ATOMS: atom_id res chain seq x y z
N MET A 1 -10.08 -0.64 -13.61
CA MET A 1 -9.32 0.49 -13.02
C MET A 1 -8.01 0.58 -13.77
N CYS A 2 -7.78 1.65 -14.53
CA CYS A 2 -6.55 1.85 -15.27
C CYS A 2 -5.79 2.98 -14.60
N ILE A 3 -4.75 2.64 -13.84
CA ILE A 3 -3.78 3.64 -13.36
C ILE A 3 -2.83 3.91 -14.53
N SER A 4 -2.74 5.16 -14.98
CA SER A 4 -1.75 5.54 -15.99
C SER A 4 -0.35 5.27 -15.44
N SER A 5 0.56 4.78 -16.29
CA SER A 5 1.95 4.47 -15.91
C SER A 5 2.66 5.64 -15.22
N GLU A 6 2.25 6.87 -15.54
CA GLU A 6 2.83 8.10 -15.02
C GLU A 6 2.50 8.35 -13.54
N TYR A 7 1.49 7.67 -13.00
CA TYR A 7 1.08 7.77 -11.59
C TYR A 7 1.40 6.50 -10.79
N MET A 8 2.13 5.55 -11.38
CA MET A 8 2.62 4.36 -10.69
C MET A 8 3.94 4.69 -9.99
N PHE A 9 3.87 5.18 -8.75
CA PHE A 9 5.04 5.22 -7.87
C PHE A 9 5.34 3.79 -7.39
N LEU A 10 6.30 3.13 -8.05
CA LEU A 10 6.72 1.79 -7.71
C LEU A 10 7.83 1.84 -6.65
N THR A 11 7.49 1.85 -5.37
CA THR A 11 8.46 1.65 -4.28
C THR A 11 8.79 0.16 -4.15
N MET A 12 9.74 -0.31 -4.95
CA MET A 12 10.27 -1.67 -4.84
C MET A 12 11.23 -1.75 -3.64
N VAL A 13 10.74 -2.22 -2.49
CA VAL A 13 11.62 -2.62 -1.37
C VAL A 13 12.28 -3.95 -1.74
N ILE A 14 13.42 -3.90 -2.45
CA ILE A 14 14.19 -5.09 -2.79
C ILE A 14 14.80 -5.65 -1.52
N SER A 15 14.18 -6.70 -1.01
CA SER A 15 14.70 -7.47 0.10
C SER A 15 15.94 -8.25 -0.36
N GLY A 16 17.13 -7.85 0.07
CA GLY A 16 18.33 -8.68 -0.02
C GLY A 16 18.19 -9.97 0.82
N LEU A 17 19.23 -10.81 0.85
CA LEU A 17 19.28 -12.10 1.58
C LEU A 17 18.75 -12.05 3.03
N SER A 18 18.82 -10.90 3.69
CA SER A 18 18.11 -10.60 4.93
C SER A 18 16.67 -10.16 4.63
N ASN A 19 15.72 -11.10 4.73
CA ASN A 19 14.31 -10.84 4.48
C ASN A 19 13.72 -9.85 5.53
N PRO A 20 13.42 -8.58 5.16
CA PRO A 20 12.89 -7.57 6.05
C PRO A 20 11.37 -7.66 6.18
N LYS A 21 10.75 -8.82 5.88
CA LYS A 21 9.34 -9.15 6.16
C LYS A 21 8.83 -8.59 7.49
N ARG A 22 9.73 -8.53 8.48
CA ARG A 22 9.46 -8.07 9.85
C ARG A 22 9.58 -6.57 10.10
N LEU A 23 10.11 -5.80 9.17
CA LEU A 23 10.45 -4.38 9.33
C LEU A 23 9.72 -3.48 8.33
N ILE A 24 8.82 -4.03 7.51
CA ILE A 24 8.07 -3.24 6.53
C ILE A 24 7.24 -2.13 7.19
N ASP A 25 6.75 -2.39 8.40
CA ASP A 25 6.10 -1.41 9.29
C ASP A 25 7.03 -0.24 9.64
N VAL A 26 8.30 -0.51 9.96
CA VAL A 26 9.32 0.54 10.21
C VAL A 26 9.57 1.39 8.96
N TYR A 27 9.58 0.79 7.77
CA TYR A 27 9.76 1.52 6.53
C TYR A 27 8.53 2.34 6.12
N LEU A 28 7.33 1.94 6.57
CA LEU A 28 6.08 2.64 6.28
C LEU A 28 5.77 3.76 7.29
N GLU A 29 6.38 3.76 8.46
CA GLU A 29 6.18 4.77 9.50
C GLU A 29 6.33 6.22 8.98
N PRO A 30 7.40 6.60 8.25
CA PRO A 30 7.53 7.96 7.72
C PRO A 30 6.41 8.32 6.73
N LEU A 31 6.00 7.37 5.89
CA LEU A 31 4.91 7.57 4.94
C LEU A 31 3.58 7.79 5.68
N ILE A 32 3.33 7.06 6.76
CA ILE A 32 2.13 7.22 7.59
C ILE A 32 2.13 8.61 8.24
N GLU A 33 3.26 9.05 8.79
CA GLU A 33 3.38 10.39 9.38
C GLU A 33 3.12 11.50 8.35
N GLU A 34 3.70 11.38 7.15
CA GLU A 34 3.46 12.34 6.06
C GLU A 34 2.00 12.37 5.63
N LEU A 35 1.36 11.21 5.47
CA LEU A 35 -0.06 11.12 5.11
C LEU A 35 -0.96 11.72 6.21
N GLN A 36 -0.66 11.48 7.49
CA GLN A 36 -1.38 12.10 8.60
C GLN A 36 -1.22 13.63 8.57
N ASN A 37 -0.01 14.13 8.34
CA ASN A 37 0.25 15.56 8.24
C ASN A 37 -0.50 16.18 7.05
N LEU A 38 -0.46 15.55 5.88
CA LEU A 38 -1.19 15.98 4.68
C LEU A 38 -2.71 15.96 4.87
N TRP A 39 -3.25 15.05 5.69
CA TRP A 39 -4.68 15.00 5.99
C TRP A 39 -5.12 16.06 7.00
N HIS A 40 -4.39 16.21 8.11
CA HIS A 40 -4.77 17.08 9.21
C HIS A 40 -4.37 18.55 8.97
N VAL A 41 -3.14 18.78 8.52
CA VAL A 41 -2.60 20.11 8.27
C VAL A 41 -2.78 20.49 6.80
N GLY A 42 -2.44 19.58 5.89
CA GLY A 42 -2.37 19.86 4.46
C GLY A 42 -1.16 20.72 4.09
N VAL A 43 -0.93 20.87 2.79
CA VAL A 43 0.21 21.60 2.22
C VAL A 43 -0.29 22.74 1.34
N LEU A 44 0.40 23.88 1.34
CA LEU A 44 0.11 24.96 0.38
C LEU A 44 0.58 24.52 -1.01
N THR A 45 -0.34 24.51 -1.96
CA THR A 45 -0.08 24.09 -3.35
C THR A 45 -0.64 25.12 -4.30
N ARG A 46 0.09 25.41 -5.37
CA ARG A 46 -0.34 26.32 -6.43
C ARG A 46 -1.02 25.54 -7.54
N ASP A 47 -2.26 25.89 -7.84
CA ASP A 47 -2.96 25.44 -9.04
C ASP A 47 -2.35 26.15 -10.25
N SER A 48 -1.73 25.41 -11.16
CA SER A 48 -1.08 25.98 -12.35
C SER A 48 -2.08 26.48 -13.40
N VAL A 49 -3.32 26.00 -13.37
CA VAL A 49 -4.37 26.39 -14.32
C VAL A 49 -5.05 27.68 -13.85
N LYS A 50 -5.31 27.79 -12.54
CA LYS A 50 -5.99 28.95 -11.95
C LYS A 50 -5.05 30.03 -11.44
N ASP A 51 -3.76 29.72 -11.31
CA ASP A 51 -2.76 30.59 -10.68
C ASP A 51 -3.15 31.02 -9.24
N GLU A 52 -3.69 30.08 -8.48
CA GLU A 52 -4.14 30.33 -7.11
C GLU A 52 -3.43 29.37 -6.15
N THR A 53 -3.13 29.86 -4.95
CA THR A 53 -2.61 29.00 -3.88
C THR A 53 -3.77 28.54 -3.01
N PHE A 54 -3.86 27.23 -2.80
CA PHE A 54 -4.85 26.63 -1.91
C PHE A 54 -4.17 25.63 -0.96
N ARG A 55 -4.86 25.28 0.12
CA ARG A 55 -4.41 24.24 1.04
C ARG A 55 -4.89 22.87 0.53
N MET A 56 -3.97 22.09 -0.04
CA MET A 56 -4.23 20.74 -0.51
C MET A 56 -4.18 19.74 0.66
N ARG A 57 -5.14 18.82 0.70
CA ARG A 57 -5.12 17.65 1.58
C ARG A 57 -5.08 16.38 0.75
N VAL A 58 -4.37 15.37 1.25
CA VAL A 58 -4.18 14.09 0.55
C VAL A 58 -4.67 12.96 1.44
N ALA A 59 -5.30 11.96 0.83
CA ALA A 59 -5.67 10.71 1.48
C ALA A 59 -5.27 9.53 0.61
N LEU A 60 -4.79 8.46 1.23
CA LEU A 60 -4.52 7.18 0.58
C LEU A 60 -5.78 6.32 0.63
N ILE A 61 -6.32 5.94 -0.53
CA ILE A 61 -7.54 5.11 -0.59
C ILE A 61 -7.21 3.62 -0.70
N TRP A 62 -6.30 3.24 -1.60
CA TRP A 62 -5.85 1.86 -1.76
C TRP A 62 -4.41 1.77 -2.26
N THR A 63 -3.71 0.70 -1.90
CA THR A 63 -2.42 0.32 -2.48
C THR A 63 -2.61 -0.89 -3.39
N LEU A 64 -1.96 -0.88 -4.56
CA LEU A 64 -1.85 -2.06 -5.41
C LEU A 64 -0.55 -2.79 -5.05
N ASN A 65 -0.67 -4.04 -4.63
CA ASN A 65 0.44 -4.85 -4.16
C ASN A 65 0.48 -6.14 -4.96
N ASP A 66 1.68 -6.62 -5.28
CA ASP A 66 1.85 -7.99 -5.78
C ASP A 66 1.65 -9.00 -4.63
N LEU A 67 1.54 -10.29 -4.96
CA LEU A 67 1.30 -11.34 -3.96
C LEU A 67 2.37 -11.38 -2.84
N PRO A 68 3.67 -11.23 -3.14
CA PRO A 68 4.69 -11.09 -2.11
C PRO A 68 4.49 -9.88 -1.20
N ALA A 69 4.26 -8.69 -1.76
CA ALA A 69 4.03 -7.47 -0.98
C ALA A 69 2.75 -7.57 -0.15
N TYR A 70 1.71 -8.25 -0.64
CA TYR A 70 0.51 -8.51 0.13
C TYR A 70 0.79 -9.33 1.39
N GLY A 71 1.67 -10.33 1.28
CA GLY A 71 2.13 -11.11 2.43
C GLY A 71 3.00 -10.34 3.41
N MET A 72 3.78 -9.37 2.92
CA MET A 72 4.62 -8.53 3.78
C MET A 72 3.80 -7.45 4.50
N ALA A 73 3.00 -6.68 3.75
CA ALA A 73 2.30 -5.51 4.28
C ALA A 73 1.01 -5.83 5.05
N PHE A 74 0.34 -6.95 4.74
CA PHE A 74 -0.96 -7.28 5.33
C PHE A 74 -0.96 -8.60 6.12
N GLY A 75 0.23 -9.15 6.40
CA GLY A 75 0.38 -10.39 7.17
C GLY A 75 -0.21 -11.63 6.47
N TRP A 76 -0.42 -11.59 5.15
CA TRP A 76 -0.94 -12.73 4.40
C TRP A 76 0.10 -13.85 4.32
N SER A 77 -0.32 -15.10 4.59
CA SER A 77 0.58 -16.23 4.45
C SER A 77 0.89 -16.49 2.97
N SER A 78 2.07 -16.03 2.52
CA SER A 78 2.61 -16.32 1.19
C SER A 78 3.41 -17.64 1.14
N ALA A 79 3.53 -18.36 2.26
CA ALA A 79 4.21 -19.65 2.37
C ALA A 79 3.21 -20.81 2.57
N GLY A 80 3.47 -21.97 1.94
CA GLY A 80 2.60 -23.16 2.03
C GLY A 80 1.53 -23.29 0.94
N VAL A 81 0.56 -24.18 1.14
CA VAL A 81 -0.50 -24.56 0.16
C VAL A 81 -1.56 -23.45 -0.04
N MET A 82 -1.65 -22.48 0.87
CA MET A 82 -2.68 -21.43 0.88
C MET A 82 -2.22 -20.07 0.31
N ARG A 83 -1.53 -20.07 -0.83
CA ARG A 83 -1.02 -18.83 -1.45
C ARG A 83 -2.08 -18.02 -2.20
N CYS A 84 -3.16 -18.68 -2.62
CA CYS A 84 -4.19 -18.10 -3.49
C CYS A 84 -5.27 -17.39 -2.64
N PRO A 85 -5.42 -16.05 -2.71
CA PRO A 85 -6.42 -15.31 -1.94
C PRO A 85 -7.86 -15.71 -2.26
N VAL A 86 -8.09 -16.18 -3.48
CA VAL A 86 -9.39 -16.66 -3.96
C VAL A 86 -9.70 -18.04 -3.39
N CYS A 87 -8.74 -18.96 -3.47
CA CYS A 87 -8.89 -20.36 -3.11
C CYS A 87 -9.03 -20.59 -1.59
N MET A 88 -8.57 -19.63 -0.76
CA MET A 88 -8.74 -19.69 0.69
C MET A 88 -10.21 -19.54 1.11
N LYS A 89 -11.01 -18.78 0.37
CA LYS A 89 -12.46 -18.64 0.65
C LYS A 89 -13.18 -19.99 0.51
N ASP A 90 -12.79 -20.78 -0.50
CA ASP A 90 -13.41 -22.07 -0.76
C ASP A 90 -13.08 -23.12 0.32
N HIS A 91 -11.86 -23.10 0.87
CA HIS A 91 -11.45 -24.00 1.95
C HIS A 91 -12.09 -23.68 3.31
N ILE A 92 -12.30 -22.40 3.63
CA ILE A 92 -12.99 -22.00 4.87
C ILE A 92 -14.47 -22.38 4.82
N LEU A 93 -15.09 -22.31 3.64
CA LEU A 93 -16.48 -22.72 3.44
C LEU A 93 -16.65 -24.25 3.43
N SER A 94 -15.65 -25.01 2.96
CA SER A 94 -15.68 -26.47 3.00
C SER A 94 -15.36 -27.08 4.38
N ALA A 95 -14.67 -26.34 5.26
CA ALA A 95 -14.34 -26.80 6.61
C ALA A 95 -15.48 -26.58 7.63
N ASN A 96 -16.51 -25.82 7.26
CA ASN A 96 -17.72 -25.59 8.05
C ASN A 96 -18.93 -26.42 7.56
N ARG A 97 -18.69 -27.51 6.84
CA ARG A 97 -19.72 -28.48 6.43
C ARG A 97 -19.39 -29.87 6.97
#